data_AF-A0A2H0RRT4-F1
#
_entry.id   AF-A0A2H0RRT4-F1
#
_cell.length_a   1.000
_cell.length_b   1.000
_cell.length_c   1.000
_cell.angle_alpha   90.00
_cell.angle_beta   90.00
_cell.angle_gamma   90.00
#
_symmetry.space_group_name_H-M   'P 1'
#
loop_
_entity.id
_entity.type
_entity.pdbx_description
1 polymer ?
#
loop_
_entity_poly.entity_id
_entity_poly.type
_entity_poly.pdbx_seq_one_letter_code
_entity_poly.pdbx_strand_id
1 'polypeptide(L)'
;MADADHAGTPAAQARGLVIPKETRAQFSELIELILKSESMNDEERQYWINILPVMTQEQRTSLTDILVTEKKQLKAIDEKYAKEIERIGAKNLVHKTEQQHRKMTAERTQVERSSAAKDEEIAQELLAQIEKA
;
A
#
# COMPACT_ATOMS: atom_id res chain seq x y z
N MET A 1 45.25 19.17 -16.37
CA MET A 1 45.48 18.37 -15.15
C MET A 1 44.28 18.60 -14.24
N ALA A 2 43.38 17.67 -13.97
CA ALA A 2 43.22 16.28 -14.38
C ALA A 2 41.70 15.99 -14.41
N ASP A 3 41.29 15.14 -15.35
CA ASP A 3 39.92 14.64 -15.52
C ASP A 3 39.34 14.08 -14.22
N ALA A 4 38.35 14.78 -13.67
CA ALA A 4 37.49 14.21 -12.65
C ALA A 4 36.42 13.38 -13.36
N ASP A 5 36.74 12.12 -13.65
CA ASP A 5 35.84 11.16 -14.27
C ASP A 5 34.73 10.73 -13.27
N HIS A 6 33.59 11.41 -13.34
CA HIS A 6 32.41 11.22 -12.48
C HIS A 6 31.58 10.02 -12.96
N ALA A 7 32.13 8.81 -12.86
CA ALA A 7 31.34 7.61 -13.10
C ALA A 7 30.40 7.37 -11.91
N GLY A 8 29.30 8.13 -11.78
CA GLY A 8 28.20 7.98 -10.82
C GLY A 8 27.43 6.67 -10.96
N THR A 9 26.89 6.09 -9.87
CA THR A 9 25.87 5.03 -9.98
C THR A 9 24.60 5.67 -10.59
N PRO A 10 23.78 4.97 -11.42
CA PRO A 10 22.61 5.59 -12.07
C PRO A 10 21.67 6.33 -11.10
N ALA A 11 21.50 5.79 -9.88
CA ALA A 11 20.70 6.40 -8.81
C ALA A 11 21.29 7.70 -8.24
N ALA A 12 22.62 7.84 -8.20
CA ALA A 12 23.29 9.06 -7.75
C ALA A 12 23.24 10.15 -8.83
N GLN A 13 23.40 9.77 -10.09
CA GLN A 13 23.30 10.69 -11.23
C GLN A 13 21.88 11.25 -11.40
N ALA A 14 20.85 10.42 -11.19
CA ALA A 14 19.45 10.86 -11.22
C ALA A 14 19.12 11.91 -10.14
N ARG A 15 19.94 11.99 -9.08
CA ARG A 15 19.78 12.91 -7.95
C ARG A 15 20.83 14.03 -7.92
N GLY A 16 21.66 14.15 -8.97
CA GLY A 16 22.72 15.16 -9.03
C GLY A 16 23.84 14.98 -8.00
N LEU A 17 23.98 13.79 -7.40
CA LEU A 17 24.97 13.51 -6.36
C LEU A 17 26.33 13.14 -6.95
N VAL A 18 27.39 13.71 -6.37
CA VAL A 18 28.78 13.45 -6.76
C VAL A 18 29.41 12.48 -5.76
N ILE A 19 29.81 11.31 -6.26
CA ILE A 19 30.41 10.26 -5.45
C ILE A 19 31.81 9.94 -6.00
N PRO A 20 32.90 10.31 -5.29
CA PRO A 20 34.26 9.96 -5.67
C PRO A 20 34.43 8.45 -5.82
N LYS A 21 35.28 8.01 -6.76
CA LYS A 21 35.49 6.59 -7.06
C LYS A 21 36.04 5.83 -5.86
N GLU A 22 36.94 6.45 -5.12
CA GLU A 22 37.60 5.90 -3.93
C GLU A 22 36.57 5.69 -2.81
N THR A 23 35.76 6.72 -2.53
CA THR A 23 34.67 6.64 -1.55
C THR A 23 33.69 5.54 -1.92
N ARG A 24 33.36 5.39 -3.22
CA ARG A 24 32.48 4.32 -3.68
C ARG A 24 33.09 2.94 -3.49
N ALA A 25 34.36 2.77 -3.83
CA ALA A 25 35.04 1.48 -3.72
C ALA A 25 35.13 1.01 -2.26
N GLN A 26 35.33 1.94 -1.32
CA GLN A 26 35.50 1.64 0.10
C GLN A 26 34.18 1.51 0.87
N PHE A 27 33.15 2.29 0.51
CA PHE A 27 31.92 2.41 1.29
C PHE A 27 30.66 2.09 0.48
N SER A 28 30.77 1.20 -0.52
CA SER A 28 29.68 0.86 -1.45
C SER A 28 28.36 0.54 -0.76
N GLU A 29 28.39 -0.34 0.25
CA GLU A 29 27.20 -0.77 0.99
C GLU A 29 26.54 0.37 1.77
N LEU A 30 27.35 1.17 2.48
CA LEU A 30 26.86 2.31 3.26
C LEU A 30 26.32 3.42 2.35
N ILE A 31 26.96 3.65 1.19
CA ILE A 31 26.46 4.57 0.17
C ILE A 31 25.09 4.10 -0.34
N GLU A 32 24.90 2.81 -0.59
CA GLU A 32 23.58 2.31 -0.99
C GLU A 32 22.52 2.55 0.07
N LEU A 33 22.84 2.36 1.35
CA LEU A 33 21.92 2.65 2.45
C LEU A 33 21.60 4.15 2.52
N ILE A 34 22.62 5.00 2.40
CA ILE A 34 22.45 6.47 2.37
C ILE A 34 21.60 6.89 1.16
N LEU A 35 21.74 6.26 -0.01
CA LEU A 35 20.92 6.56 -1.18
C LEU A 35 19.48 6.03 -1.06
N LYS A 36 19.25 4.97 -0.28
CA LYS A 36 17.91 4.36 -0.10
C LYS A 36 17.14 4.91 1.10
N SER A 37 17.80 5.55 2.06
CA SER A 37 17.14 6.15 3.24
C SER A 37 16.04 7.11 2.82
N GLU A 38 14.88 7.09 3.46
CA GLU A 38 13.79 8.03 3.15
C GLU A 38 13.85 9.28 4.04
N SER A 39 14.57 9.19 5.17
CA SER A 39 14.78 10.30 6.10
C SER A 39 15.75 11.38 5.61
N MET A 40 16.44 11.19 4.48
CA MET A 40 17.46 12.12 3.99
C MET A 40 17.04 12.79 2.68
N ASN A 41 17.25 14.10 2.57
CA ASN A 41 17.20 14.80 1.28
C ASN A 41 18.54 14.69 0.52
N ASP A 42 18.59 15.16 -0.71
CA ASP A 42 19.79 15.02 -1.55
C ASP A 42 21.00 15.82 -1.02
N GLU A 43 20.79 16.98 -0.39
CA GLU A 43 21.86 17.75 0.24
C GLU A 43 22.46 17.00 1.43
N GLU A 44 21.63 16.42 2.28
CA GLU A 44 22.05 15.60 3.42
C GLU A 44 22.79 14.34 2.95
N ARG A 45 22.31 13.67 1.90
CA ARG A 45 23.01 12.53 1.31
C ARG A 45 24.40 12.93 0.81
N GLN A 46 24.51 14.05 0.11
CA GLN A 46 25.80 14.54 -0.37
C GLN A 46 26.73 14.87 0.80
N TYR A 47 26.20 15.51 1.85
CA TYR A 47 26.94 15.80 3.07
C TYR A 47 27.49 14.51 3.71
N TRP A 48 26.63 13.51 3.92
CA TRP A 48 27.05 12.21 4.47
C TRP A 48 28.13 11.54 3.62
N ILE A 49 27.96 11.52 2.29
CA ILE A 49 28.94 10.95 1.34
C ILE A 49 30.30 11.65 1.45
N ASN A 50 30.30 12.98 1.61
CA ASN A 50 31.53 13.76 1.75
C ASN A 50 32.26 13.49 3.07
N ILE A 51 31.53 13.17 4.15
CA ILE A 51 32.13 12.91 5.46
C ILE A 51 32.47 11.43 5.70
N LEU A 52 31.99 10.49 4.87
CA LEU A 52 32.33 9.06 4.99
C LEU A 52 33.84 8.78 5.18
N PRO A 53 34.76 9.42 4.42
CA PRO A 53 36.19 9.16 4.54
C PRO A 53 36.82 9.64 5.84
N VAL A 54 36.22 10.66 6.49
CA VAL A 54 36.74 11.23 7.75
C VAL A 54 36.11 10.61 9.00
N MET A 55 35.02 9.87 8.85
CA MET A 55 34.40 9.17 9.97
C MET A 55 35.28 8.04 10.50
N THR A 56 35.14 7.73 11.79
CA THR A 56 35.73 6.55 12.41
C THR A 56 34.94 5.29 12.04
N GLN A 57 35.53 4.12 12.27
CA GLN A 57 34.83 2.86 12.01
C GLN A 57 33.58 2.72 12.90
N GLU A 58 33.65 3.13 14.15
CA GLU A 58 32.52 3.10 15.09
C GLU A 58 31.37 3.98 14.61
N GLN A 59 31.67 5.21 14.18
CA GLN A 59 30.67 6.13 13.62
C GLN A 59 29.99 5.55 12.37
N ARG A 60 30.76 4.91 11.49
CA ARG A 60 30.20 4.21 10.31
C ARG A 60 29.30 3.06 10.71
N THR A 61 29.69 2.27 11.71
CA THR A 61 28.85 1.18 12.24
C THR A 61 27.55 1.74 12.80
N SER A 62 27.59 2.78 13.65
CA SER A 62 26.39 3.40 14.20
C SER A 62 25.47 3.96 13.11
N LEU A 63 26.02 4.63 12.10
CA LEU A 63 25.23 5.11 10.96
C LEU A 63 24.59 3.95 10.20
N THR A 64 25.33 2.86 9.98
CA THR A 64 24.83 1.65 9.32
C THR A 64 23.66 1.05 10.10
N ASP A 65 23.81 0.90 11.42
CA ASP A 65 22.79 0.36 12.30
C ASP A 65 21.51 1.21 12.31
N ILE A 66 21.65 2.54 12.33
CA ILE A 66 20.52 3.48 12.23
C ILE A 66 19.78 3.27 10.92
N LEU A 67 20.49 3.29 9.79
CA LEU A 67 19.87 3.17 8.45
C LEU A 67 19.25 1.79 8.22
N VAL A 68 19.87 0.72 8.72
CA VAL A 68 19.31 -0.64 8.65
C VAL A 68 18.06 -0.75 9.51
N THR A 69 18.06 -0.13 10.69
CA THR A 69 16.90 -0.11 11.58
C THR A 69 15.75 0.69 10.99
N GLU A 70 16.02 1.88 10.43
CA GLU A 70 15.06 2.70 9.68
C GLU A 70 14.39 1.85 8.59
N LYS A 71 15.18 1.21 7.73
CA LYS A 71 14.67 0.34 6.65
C LYS A 71 13.77 -0.78 7.18
N LYS A 72 14.15 -1.43 8.28
CA LYS A 72 13.35 -2.50 8.90
C LYS A 72 12.03 -1.96 9.46
N GLN A 73 12.06 -0.80 10.10
CA GLN A 73 10.87 -0.15 10.65
C GLN A 73 9.90 0.27 9.56
N LEU A 74 10.39 0.91 8.49
CA LEU A 74 9.57 1.28 7.33
C LEU A 74 8.91 0.04 6.70
N LYS A 75 9.68 -1.04 6.48
CA LYS A 75 9.11 -2.29 5.96
C LYS A 75 8.03 -2.88 6.88
N ALA A 76 8.25 -2.85 8.19
CA ALA A 76 7.26 -3.36 9.16
C ALA A 76 5.98 -2.50 9.15
N ILE A 77 6.12 -1.20 8.95
CA ILE A 77 5.00 -0.27 8.79
C ILE A 77 4.21 -0.60 7.52
N ASP A 78 4.90 -0.76 6.38
CA ASP A 78 4.27 -1.13 5.11
C ASP A 78 3.50 -2.46 5.20
N GLU A 79 4.12 -3.48 5.79
CA GLU A 79 3.48 -4.79 5.99
C GLU A 79 2.23 -4.69 6.89
N LYS A 80 2.27 -3.83 7.92
CA LYS A 80 1.11 -3.59 8.80
C LYS A 80 -0.02 -2.89 8.06
N TYR A 81 0.29 -1.87 7.26
CA TYR A 81 -0.72 -1.14 6.50
C TYR A 81 -1.29 -1.97 5.34
N ALA A 82 -0.48 -2.76 4.65
CA ALA A 82 -0.95 -3.68 3.61
C ALA A 82 -2.00 -4.67 4.16
N LYS A 83 -1.71 -5.28 5.32
CA LYS A 83 -2.65 -6.19 6.01
C LYS A 83 -3.93 -5.49 6.44
N GLU A 84 -3.83 -4.25 6.91
CA GLU A 84 -5.01 -3.47 7.32
C GLU A 84 -5.90 -3.13 6.12
N ILE A 85 -5.31 -2.73 4.99
CA ILE A 85 -6.04 -2.46 3.74
C ILE A 85 -6.74 -3.73 3.25
N GLU A 86 -6.05 -4.87 3.25
CA GLU A 86 -6.63 -6.17 2.87
C GLU A 86 -7.81 -6.54 3.77
N ARG A 87 -7.67 -6.37 5.09
CA ARG A 87 -8.73 -6.64 6.07
C ARG A 87 -9.95 -5.76 5.85
N ILE A 88 -9.75 -4.46 5.58
CA ILE A 88 -10.84 -3.53 5.27
C ILE A 88 -11.52 -3.92 3.96
N GLY A 89 -10.74 -4.25 2.92
CA GLY A 89 -11.26 -4.71 1.63
C GLY A 89 -12.13 -5.96 1.77
N ALA A 90 -11.65 -6.98 2.49
CA ALA A 90 -12.40 -8.20 2.77
C ALA A 90 -13.70 -7.90 3.54
N LYS A 91 -13.63 -7.06 4.58
CA LYS A 91 -14.82 -6.67 5.36
C LYS A 91 -15.87 -5.95 4.49
N ASN A 92 -15.43 -5.03 3.64
CA ASN A 92 -16.32 -4.29 2.75
C ASN A 92 -16.97 -5.21 1.70
N LEU A 93 -16.22 -6.19 1.19
CA LEU A 93 -16.75 -7.19 0.26
C LEU A 93 -17.84 -8.05 0.91
N VAL A 94 -17.58 -8.58 2.11
CA VAL A 94 -18.57 -9.37 2.86
C VAL A 94 -19.83 -8.55 3.12
N HIS A 95 -19.67 -7.31 3.61
CA HIS A 95 -20.81 -6.44 3.91
C HIS A 95 -21.63 -6.11 2.65
N LYS A 96 -20.98 -5.86 1.51
CA LYS A 96 -21.67 -5.62 0.23
C LYS A 96 -22.46 -6.85 -0.21
N THR A 97 -21.87 -8.04 -0.09
CA THR A 97 -22.52 -9.32 -0.40
C THR A 97 -23.73 -9.56 0.52
N GLU A 98 -23.59 -9.37 1.83
CA GLU A 98 -24.70 -9.51 2.79
C GLU A 98 -25.84 -8.54 2.49
N GLN A 99 -25.52 -7.29 2.14
CA GLN A 99 -26.53 -6.31 1.75
C GLN A 99 -27.25 -6.69 0.46
N GLN A 100 -26.53 -7.21 -0.55
CA GLN A 100 -27.13 -7.69 -1.79
C GLN A 100 -28.06 -8.88 -1.53
N HIS A 101 -27.62 -9.86 -0.73
CA HIS A 101 -28.45 -11.00 -0.34
C HIS A 101 -29.70 -10.55 0.42
N ARG A 102 -29.56 -9.63 1.38
CA ARG A 102 -30.70 -9.11 2.14
C ARG A 102 -31.72 -8.40 1.23
N LYS A 103 -31.26 -7.57 0.29
CA LYS A 103 -32.12 -6.91 -0.69
C LYS A 103 -32.85 -7.93 -1.57
N MET A 104 -32.11 -8.89 -2.13
CA MET A 104 -32.68 -9.91 -3.00
C MET A 104 -33.73 -10.78 -2.29
N THR A 105 -33.49 -11.16 -1.03
CA THR A 105 -34.47 -11.88 -0.21
C THR A 105 -35.70 -11.03 0.07
N ALA A 106 -35.53 -9.75 0.45
CA ALA A 106 -36.64 -8.84 0.71
C ALA A 106 -37.51 -8.62 -0.54
N GLU A 107 -36.88 -8.44 -1.71
CA GLU A 107 -37.56 -8.33 -3.01
C GLU A 107 -38.36 -9.60 -3.34
N ARG A 108 -37.77 -10.79 -3.19
CA ARG A 108 -38.48 -12.06 -3.42
C ARG A 108 -39.69 -12.21 -2.50
N THR A 109 -39.53 -11.97 -1.20
CA THR A 109 -40.65 -12.03 -0.24
C THR A 109 -41.75 -11.02 -0.59
N GLN A 110 -41.39 -9.82 -1.05
CA GLN A 110 -42.36 -8.82 -1.46
C GLN A 110 -43.13 -9.24 -2.72
N VAL A 111 -42.43 -9.81 -3.72
CA VAL A 111 -43.06 -10.33 -4.94
C VAL A 111 -44.01 -11.48 -4.60
N GLU A 112 -43.57 -12.46 -3.80
CA GLU A 112 -44.40 -13.60 -3.36
C GLU A 112 -45.66 -13.13 -2.63
N ARG A 113 -45.54 -12.18 -1.69
CA ARG A 113 -46.71 -11.60 -1.01
C ARG A 113 -47.66 -10.89 -1.96
N SER A 114 -47.13 -10.15 -2.92
CA SER A 114 -47.96 -9.44 -3.91
C SER A 114 -48.66 -10.40 -4.87
N SER A 115 -48.01 -11.52 -5.23
CA SER A 115 -48.62 -12.57 -6.04
C SER A 115 -49.72 -13.27 -5.26
N ALA A 116 -49.44 -13.69 -4.02
CA ALA A 116 -50.44 -14.35 -3.17
C ALA A 116 -51.68 -13.49 -2.95
N ALA A 117 -51.51 -12.17 -2.72
CA ALA A 117 -52.62 -11.25 -2.58
C ALA A 117 -53.46 -11.12 -3.87
N LYS A 118 -52.81 -11.07 -5.04
CA LYS A 118 -53.50 -11.04 -6.34
C LYS A 118 -54.23 -12.34 -6.62
N ASP A 119 -53.61 -13.48 -6.34
CA ASP A 119 -54.20 -14.80 -6.52
C ASP A 119 -55.45 -14.95 -5.64
N GLU A 120 -55.42 -14.42 -4.42
CA GLU A 120 -56.58 -14.40 -3.52
C GLU A 120 -57.70 -13.45 -4.00
N GLU A 121 -57.36 -12.27 -4.51
CA GLU A 121 -58.33 -11.35 -5.13
C GLU A 121 -59.01 -12.00 -6.35
N ILE A 122 -58.24 -12.64 -7.23
CA ILE A 122 -58.75 -13.36 -8.40
C ILE A 122 -59.66 -14.52 -7.97
N ALA A 123 -59.27 -15.28 -6.93
CA ALA A 123 -60.09 -16.39 -6.42
C ALA A 123 -61.43 -15.90 -5.87
N GLN A 124 -61.44 -14.77 -5.14
CA GLN A 124 -62.66 -14.16 -4.62
C GLN A 124 -63.58 -13.67 -5.74
N GLU A 125 -63.03 -13.04 -6.78
CA GLU A 125 -63.81 -12.58 -7.93
C GLU A 125 -64.44 -13.74 -8.71
N LEU A 126 -63.69 -14.82 -8.94
CA LEU A 126 -64.21 -16.04 -9.57
C LEU A 126 -65.34 -16.67 -8.74
N LEU A 127 -65.20 -16.72 -7.43
CA LEU A 127 -66.21 -17.28 -6.53
C LEU A 127 -67.52 -16.47 -6.59
N ALA A 128 -67.41 -15.14 -6.58
CA ALA A 128 -68.55 -14.23 -6.69
C ALA A 128 -69.28 -14.34 -8.05
N GLN A 129 -68.56 -14.69 -9.13
CA GLN A 129 -69.19 -14.95 -10.44
C GLN A 129 -69.97 -16.28 -10.44
N ILE A 130 -69.48 -17.31 -9.76
CA ILE A 130 -70.16 -18.61 -9.65
C ILE A 130 -71.43 -18.50 -8.80
N GLU A 131 -71.41 -17.73 -7.70
CA GLU A 131 -72.60 -17.55 -6.83
C GLU A 131 -73.74 -16.75 -7.50
N LYS A 132 -73.43 -15.98 -8.56
CA LYS A 132 -74.41 -15.18 -9.30
C LYS A 132 -75.03 -15.91 -10.51
N ALA A 133 -74.52 -17.09 -10.86
CA ALA A 133 -75.00 -17.91 -11.97
C ALA A 133 -76.01 -18.97 -11.49
#